data_AF-A0A7R9M948-F1
#
_entry.id   AF-A0A7R9M948-F1
#
_cell.length_a   1.000
_cell.length_b   1.000
_cell.length_c   1.000
_cell.angle_alpha   90.00
_cell.angle_beta   90.00
_cell.angle_gamma   90.00
#
_symmetry.space_group_name_H-M   'P 1'
#
loop_
_entity.id
_entity.type
_entity.pdbx_description
1 polymer ?
#
loop_
_entity_poly.entity_id
_entity_poly.type
_entity_poly.pdbx_seq_one_letter_code
_entity_poly.pdbx_strand_id
1 'polypeptide(L)'
;MNFSSEDLRRLSRDDLIQICGLSDGIRLYNTIHAIQSTTRLTIFVTTDGKVHNGIYLKSLTHEELRHRLIEALGITGITVRNIYLIGPNDIRIMLTNNVVLNMKNESIYSCTIDKDQEEYDLVLQSTAGY
;
A
#
# COMPACT_ATOMS: atom_id res chain seq x y z
N MET A 1 -4.06 20.87 17.11
CA MET A 1 -4.97 19.72 16.89
C MET A 1 -4.78 19.31 15.44
N ASN A 2 -4.21 18.13 15.18
CA ASN A 2 -4.05 17.62 13.82
C ASN A 2 -5.23 16.69 13.55
N PHE A 3 -6.10 17.09 12.64
CA PHE A 3 -7.17 16.22 12.14
C PHE A 3 -6.57 15.32 11.06
N SER A 4 -6.64 14.00 11.24
CA SER A 4 -6.21 13.04 10.23
C SER A 4 -7.33 12.84 9.20
N SER A 5 -6.99 12.46 7.97
CA SER A 5 -7.97 12.11 6.95
C SER A 5 -8.88 10.94 7.38
N GLU A 6 -8.46 10.13 8.35
CA GLU A 6 -9.28 9.10 8.99
C GLU A 6 -10.41 9.67 9.86
N ASP A 7 -10.20 10.84 10.50
CA ASP A 7 -11.20 11.46 11.38
C ASP A 7 -12.38 12.01 10.56
N LEU A 8 -12.11 12.58 9.38
CA LEU A 8 -13.13 13.03 8.44
C LEU A 8 -13.96 11.87 7.86
N ARG A 9 -13.40 10.66 7.84
CA ARG A 9 -14.08 9.42 7.42
C ARG A 9 -15.06 8.89 8.44
N ARG A 10 -14.93 9.27 9.72
CA ARG A 10 -15.84 8.85 10.80
C ARG A 10 -17.12 9.67 10.86
N LEU A 11 -17.18 10.78 10.11
CA LEU A 11 -18.35 11.63 10.02
C LEU A 11 -19.42 10.95 9.17
N SER A 12 -20.63 10.86 9.72
CA SER A 12 -21.78 10.37 8.98
C SER A 12 -22.21 11.38 7.92
N ARG A 13 -23.00 10.92 6.96
CA ARG A 13 -23.62 11.80 5.96
C ARG A 13 -24.40 12.94 6.62
N ASP A 14 -25.13 12.63 7.69
CA ASP A 14 -25.94 13.59 8.42
C ASP A 14 -25.07 14.63 9.16
N ASP A 15 -23.93 14.22 9.72
CA ASP A 15 -22.96 15.16 10.31
C ASP A 15 -22.43 16.16 9.28
N LEU A 16 -22.09 15.69 8.08
CA LEU A 16 -21.60 16.54 6.99
C LEU A 16 -22.70 17.43 6.41
N ILE A 17 -23.95 16.95 6.34
CA ILE A 17 -25.11 17.75 5.97
C ILE A 17 -25.37 18.83 7.01
N GLN A 18 -25.21 18.53 8.30
CA GLN A 18 -25.42 19.49 9.38
C GLN A 18 -24.34 20.58 9.41
N ILE A 19 -23.09 20.26 9.05
CA ILE A 19 -21.98 21.23 9.00
C ILE A 19 -22.02 22.09 7.73
N CYS A 20 -22.26 21.47 6.56
CA CYS A 20 -22.08 22.12 5.25
C CYS A 20 -23.39 22.40 4.51
N GLY A 21 -24.54 21.94 5.01
CA GLY A 21 -25.84 22.00 4.32
C GLY A 21 -26.10 20.77 3.44
N LEU A 22 -27.37 20.55 3.07
CA LEU A 22 -27.81 19.32 2.39
C LEU A 22 -27.05 19.01 1.09
N SER A 23 -26.92 20.00 0.20
CA SER A 23 -26.27 19.82 -1.10
C SER A 23 -24.75 19.64 -0.98
N ASP A 24 -24.10 20.51 -0.21
CA ASP A 24 -22.64 20.48 -0.07
C ASP A 24 -22.18 19.34 0.85
N GLY A 25 -22.95 18.97 1.86
CA GLY A 25 -22.71 17.83 2.74
C GLY A 25 -22.82 16.50 2.00
N ILE A 26 -23.81 16.33 1.12
CA ILE A 26 -23.89 15.14 0.26
C ILE A 26 -22.71 15.09 -0.72
N ARG A 27 -22.35 16.22 -1.36
CA ARG A 27 -21.21 16.27 -2.27
C ARG A 27 -19.91 15.95 -1.54
N LEU A 28 -19.69 16.53 -0.36
CA LEU A 28 -18.50 16.32 0.45
C LEU A 28 -18.43 14.88 0.98
N TYR A 29 -19.54 14.32 1.47
CA TYR A 29 -19.64 12.91 1.87
C TYR A 29 -19.26 12.00 0.70
N ASN A 30 -19.87 12.22 -0.46
CA ASN A 30 -19.56 11.45 -1.65
C ASN A 30 -18.10 11.65 -2.08
N THR A 31 -17.53 12.86 -2.03
CA THR A 31 -16.12 13.09 -2.37
C THR A 31 -15.18 12.37 -1.40
N ILE A 32 -15.40 12.48 -0.08
CA ILE A 32 -14.59 11.81 0.95
C ILE A 32 -14.67 10.28 0.79
N HIS A 33 -15.85 9.76 0.50
CA HIS A 33 -16.08 8.32 0.40
C HIS A 33 -15.82 7.75 -1.01
N ALA A 34 -15.85 8.55 -2.08
CA ALA A 34 -15.57 8.13 -3.47
C ALA A 34 -14.07 8.09 -3.81
N ILE A 35 -13.20 8.64 -2.96
CA ILE A 35 -11.74 8.47 -3.04
C ILE A 35 -11.35 6.97 -3.09
N GLN A 36 -12.25 6.06 -2.69
CA GLN A 36 -12.07 4.61 -2.79
C GLN A 36 -12.04 4.01 -4.21
N SER A 37 -12.25 4.78 -5.28
CA SER A 37 -12.47 4.22 -6.63
C SER A 37 -11.39 4.50 -7.69
N THR A 38 -10.28 5.18 -7.37
CA THR A 38 -9.17 5.36 -8.34
C THR A 38 -7.78 5.41 -7.72
N THR A 39 -7.58 4.91 -6.49
CA THR A 39 -6.26 4.95 -5.85
C THR A 39 -5.32 3.96 -6.53
N ARG A 40 -4.56 4.47 -7.51
CA ARG A 40 -3.55 3.74 -8.26
C ARG A 40 -2.21 3.95 -7.58
N LEU A 41 -1.53 2.87 -7.21
CA LEU A 41 -0.18 2.94 -6.65
C LEU A 41 0.79 2.32 -7.64
N THR A 42 1.82 3.08 -8.00
CA THR A 42 2.98 2.58 -8.74
C THR A 42 4.16 2.54 -7.79
N ILE A 43 4.83 1.41 -7.67
CA ILE A 43 6.07 1.28 -6.91
C ILE A 43 7.16 0.69 -7.81
N PHE A 44 8.41 0.95 -7.49
CA PHE A 44 9.56 0.40 -8.20
C PHE A 44 10.28 -0.58 -7.31
N VAL A 45 10.46 -1.81 -7.76
CA VAL A 45 11.07 -2.88 -6.97
C VAL A 45 12.31 -3.42 -7.66
N THR A 46 13.41 -3.59 -6.92
CA THR A 46 14.65 -4.18 -7.43
C THR A 46 15.12 -5.33 -6.54
N THR A 47 15.73 -6.36 -7.12
CA THR A 47 16.36 -7.47 -6.37
C THR A 47 17.88 -7.36 -6.36
N ASP A 48 18.46 -6.83 -7.43
CA ASP A 48 19.90 -6.77 -7.67
C ASP A 48 20.48 -5.36 -7.50
N GLY A 49 19.62 -4.36 -7.24
CA GLY A 49 19.98 -2.95 -7.11
C GLY A 49 20.32 -2.26 -8.43
N LYS A 50 20.13 -2.93 -9.58
CA LYS A 50 20.48 -2.41 -10.90
C LYS A 50 19.26 -2.19 -11.78
N VAL A 51 18.31 -3.12 -11.75
CA VAL A 51 17.07 -3.04 -12.54
C VAL A 51 15.88 -2.90 -11.62
N HIS A 52 15.04 -1.91 -11.89
CA HIS A 52 13.81 -1.66 -11.15
C HIS A 52 12.60 -2.04 -11.99
N ASN A 53 11.79 -2.96 -11.46
CA ASN A 53 10.54 -3.38 -12.05
C ASN A 53 9.42 -2.47 -11.55
N GLY A 54 8.68 -1.85 -12.48
CA GLY A 54 7.50 -1.06 -12.16
C GLY A 54 6.31 -1.95 -11.83
N ILE A 55 5.83 -1.89 -10.59
CA ILE A 55 4.64 -2.61 -10.13
C ILE A 55 3.49 -1.62 -10.00
N TYR A 56 2.43 -1.89 -10.74
CA TYR A 56 1.21 -1.10 -10.74
C TYR A 56 0.07 -1.85 -10.05
N LEU A 57 -0.55 -1.20 -9.08
CA LEU A 57 -1.67 -1.70 -8.30
C LEU A 57 -2.95 -0.94 -8.66
N LYS A 58 -3.98 -1.67 -9.07
CA LYS A 58 -5.34 -1.17 -9.28
C LYS A 58 -6.10 -1.07 -7.98
N SER A 59 -5.92 -2.06 -7.10
CA SER A 59 -6.49 -2.15 -5.76
C SER A 59 -5.34 -2.22 -4.76
N LEU A 60 -5.38 -1.33 -3.76
CA LEU A 60 -4.32 -1.20 -2.74
C LEU A 60 -4.46 -2.28 -1.66
N THR A 61 -4.36 -3.53 -2.10
CA THR A 61 -4.52 -4.72 -1.26
C THR A 61 -3.22 -5.49 -1.18
N HIS A 62 -3.00 -6.14 -0.04
CA HIS A 62 -1.90 -7.05 0.20
C HIS A 62 -1.86 -8.16 -0.88
N GLU A 63 -3.02 -8.73 -1.23
CA GLU A 63 -3.12 -9.80 -2.22
C GLU A 63 -2.70 -9.38 -3.63
N GLU A 64 -3.13 -8.20 -4.10
CA GLU A 64 -2.71 -7.72 -5.43
C GLU A 64 -1.21 -7.43 -5.44
N LEU A 65 -0.68 -6.82 -4.38
CA LEU A 65 0.76 -6.57 -4.26
C LEU A 65 1.55 -7.87 -4.28
N ARG A 66 1.11 -8.87 -3.51
CA ARG A 66 1.73 -10.20 -3.47
C ARG A 66 1.78 -10.83 -4.86
N HIS A 67 0.67 -10.82 -5.58
CA HIS A 67 0.61 -11.39 -6.92
C HIS A 67 1.56 -10.67 -7.89
N ARG A 68 1.55 -9.32 -7.88
CA ARG A 68 2.43 -8.52 -8.74
C ARG A 68 3.90 -8.65 -8.41
N LEU A 69 4.26 -8.79 -7.14
CA LEU A 69 5.64 -9.04 -6.73
C LEU A 69 6.11 -10.40 -7.23
N ILE A 70 5.32 -11.46 -7.06
CA ILE A 70 5.67 -12.80 -7.55
C ILE A 70 5.90 -12.78 -9.07
N GLU A 71 5.01 -12.12 -9.81
CA GLU A 71 5.11 -11.95 -11.26
C GLU A 71 6.37 -11.16 -11.65
N ALA A 72 6.62 -10.02 -11.00
CA ALA A 72 7.77 -9.17 -11.26
C ALA A 72 9.12 -9.84 -10.92
N LEU A 73 9.14 -10.70 -9.90
CA LEU A 73 10.32 -11.43 -9.46
C LEU A 73 10.54 -12.75 -10.22
N GLY A 74 9.57 -13.16 -11.06
CA GLY A 74 9.64 -14.43 -11.79
C GLY A 74 9.62 -15.66 -10.87
N ILE A 75 9.04 -15.55 -9.67
CA ILE A 75 8.99 -16.64 -8.70
C ILE A 75 7.90 -17.63 -9.15
N THR A 76 8.31 -18.84 -9.56
CA THR A 76 7.39 -19.91 -9.99
C THR A 76 7.53 -21.15 -9.12
N GLY A 77 6.42 -21.79 -8.77
CA GLY A 77 6.42 -23.06 -8.00
C GLY A 77 6.67 -22.90 -6.50
N ILE A 78 6.61 -21.66 -6.00
CA ILE A 78 6.84 -21.30 -4.60
C ILE A 78 5.63 -20.50 -4.09
N THR A 79 5.15 -20.83 -2.90
CA THR A 79 4.14 -20.04 -2.19
C THR A 79 4.83 -19.00 -1.33
N VAL A 80 4.68 -17.72 -1.69
CA VAL A 80 5.04 -16.61 -0.79
C VAL A 80 3.99 -16.52 0.30
N ARG A 81 4.40 -16.67 1.55
CA ARG A 81 3.49 -16.64 2.70
C ARG A 81 3.27 -15.22 3.20
N ASN A 82 4.34 -14.55 3.58
CA ASN A 82 4.27 -13.21 4.13
C ASN A 82 5.10 -12.22 3.29
N ILE A 83 4.70 -10.97 3.40
CA ILE A 83 5.47 -9.84 2.88
C ILE A 83 5.72 -8.92 4.06
N TYR A 84 6.98 -8.55 4.27
CA TYR A 84 7.39 -7.61 5.29
C TYR A 84 7.95 -6.34 4.66
N LEU A 85 7.72 -5.22 5.33
CA LEU A 85 8.36 -3.94 5.05
C LEU A 85 9.36 -3.66 6.17
N ILE A 86 10.61 -3.33 5.83
CA ILE A 86 11.60 -2.89 6.80
C ILE A 86 11.33 -1.43 7.16
N GLY A 87 10.94 -1.22 8.41
CA GLY A 87 10.74 0.09 9.00
C GLY A 87 12.01 0.67 9.63
N PRO A 88 11.90 1.80 10.33
CA PRO A 88 12.99 2.39 11.09
C PRO A 88 13.55 1.39 12.12
N ASN A 89 14.87 1.40 12.34
CA ASN A 89 15.56 0.48 13.27
C ASN A 89 15.42 -1.02 12.89
N ASP A 90 15.34 -1.33 11.59
CA ASP A 90 15.28 -2.70 11.06
C ASP A 90 14.11 -3.55 11.57
N ILE A 91 13.02 -2.90 11.99
CA ILE A 91 11.80 -3.63 12.40
C ILE A 91 11.10 -4.22 11.17
N ARG A 92 10.75 -5.51 11.24
CA ARG A 92 9.96 -6.20 10.22
C ARG A 92 8.48 -5.90 10.44
N ILE A 93 7.89 -5.09 9.56
CA ILE A 93 6.46 -4.74 9.61
C ILE A 93 5.71 -5.65 8.65
N MET A 94 4.77 -6.45 9.15
CA MET A 94 3.92 -7.27 8.27
C MET A 94 3.06 -6.38 7.39
N LEU A 95 3.12 -6.63 6.09
CA LEU A 95 2.43 -5.82 5.11
C LEU A 95 0.94 -6.16 5.10
N THR A 96 0.09 -5.20 5.43
CA THR A 96 -1.37 -5.33 5.42
C THR A 96 -1.97 -4.37 4.39
N ASN A 97 -3.27 -4.50 4.08
CA ASN A 97 -3.95 -3.56 3.18
C ASN A 97 -3.76 -2.10 3.61
N ASN A 98 -3.79 -1.82 4.92
CA ASN A 98 -3.58 -0.48 5.44
C ASN A 98 -2.15 0.00 5.20
N VAL A 99 -1.15 -0.89 5.30
CA VAL A 99 0.25 -0.54 4.99
C VAL A 99 0.39 -0.24 3.50
N VAL A 100 -0.19 -1.05 2.61
CA VAL A 100 -0.19 -0.82 1.16
C VAL A 100 -0.85 0.51 0.81
N LEU A 101 -1.98 0.82 1.43
CA LEU A 101 -2.71 2.08 1.22
C LEU A 101 -1.88 3.32 1.58
N ASN A 102 -0.98 3.19 2.56
CA ASN A 102 -0.12 4.27 3.04
C ASN A 102 1.26 4.31 2.37
N MET A 103 1.56 3.39 1.43
CA MET A 103 2.78 3.46 0.65
C MET A 103 2.76 4.70 -0.26
N LYS A 104 3.92 5.34 -0.42
CA LYS A 104 4.05 6.51 -1.28
C LYS A 104 4.04 6.08 -2.74
N ASN A 105 3.32 6.83 -3.58
CA ASN A 105 3.42 6.61 -5.03
C ASN A 105 4.85 6.87 -5.50
N GLU A 106 5.31 6.06 -6.46
CA GLU A 106 6.65 6.08 -7.05
C GLU A 106 7.78 5.79 -6.05
N SER A 107 7.46 5.19 -4.89
CA SER A 107 8.48 4.74 -3.94
C SER A 107 9.31 3.58 -4.47
N ILE A 108 10.58 3.55 -4.08
CA ILE A 108 11.54 2.54 -4.48
C ILE A 108 11.80 1.57 -3.32
N TYR A 109 11.69 0.28 -3.62
CA TYR A 109 11.97 -0.79 -2.67
C TYR A 109 13.02 -1.76 -3.23
N SER A 110 13.96 -2.17 -2.39
CA SER A 110 14.72 -3.39 -2.63
C SER A 110 13.90 -4.57 -2.08
N CYS A 111 13.79 -5.64 -2.85
CA CYS A 111 13.12 -6.86 -2.44
C CYS A 111 14.15 -7.98 -2.26
N THR A 112 14.16 -8.56 -1.06
CA THR A 112 14.92 -9.75 -0.75
C THR A 112 13.96 -10.90 -0.43
N ILE A 113 14.40 -12.12 -0.72
CA ILE A 113 13.65 -13.33 -0.44
C ILE A 113 14.30 -13.97 0.78
N ASP A 114 13.58 -14.02 1.90
CA ASP A 114 13.99 -14.71 3.11
C ASP A 114 13.37 -16.12 3.09
N LYS A 115 14.20 -17.15 3.27
CA LYS A 115 13.75 -18.55 3.25
C LYS A 115 13.66 -19.03 4.68
N ASP A 116 12.44 -19.21 5.18
CA ASP A 116 12.20 -19.77 6.52
C ASP A 116 11.66 -21.19 6.40
N GLN A 117 12.54 -22.15 6.71
CA GLN A 117 12.31 -23.60 6.88
C GLN A 117 11.69 -24.40 5.73
N GLU A 118 10.98 -23.78 4.78
CA GLU A 118 10.44 -24.32 3.51
C GLU A 118 9.51 -23.30 2.81
N GLU A 119 9.07 -22.26 3.53
CA GLU A 119 8.27 -21.16 3.02
C GLU A 119 9.15 -19.96 2.67
N TYR A 120 8.67 -19.12 1.75
CA TYR A 120 9.40 -17.96 1.27
C TYR A 120 8.66 -16.71 1.70
N ASP A 121 9.38 -15.84 2.39
CA ASP A 121 8.88 -14.52 2.79
C ASP A 121 9.59 -13.46 1.94
N LEU A 122 8.83 -12.46 1.49
CA LEU A 122 9.41 -11.32 0.78
C LEU A 122 9.64 -10.19 1.77
N VAL A 123 10.82 -9.59 1.72
CA VAL A 123 11.17 -8.45 2.53
C VAL A 123 11.43 -7.27 1.61
N LEU A 124 10.65 -6.21 1.79
CA LEU A 124 10.77 -4.94 1.10
C LEU A 124 11.49 -3.96 2.00
N GLN A 125 12.61 -3.39 1.54
CA GLN A 125 13.31 -2.33 2.23
C GLN A 125 13.21 -1.05 1.41
N SER A 126 12.71 0.02 2.02
CA SER A 126 12.64 1.32 1.35
C SER A 126 14.06 1.77 1.03
N THR A 127 14.36 1.90 -0.25
CA THR A 127 15.56 2.59 -0.68
C THR A 127 15.17 4.05 -0.67
N ALA A 128 15.67 4.84 0.30
CA ALA A 128 15.47 6.28 0.25
C ALA A 128 15.93 6.76 -1.12
N GLY A 129 15.00 7.29 -1.92
CA GLY A 129 15.30 7.79 -3.26
C GLY A 129 16.37 8.88 -3.19
N TYR A 130 17.15 8.98 -4.26
CA TYR A 130 18.05 10.11 -4.53
C TYR A 130 17.40 11.48 -4.27
#